data_AF-A0A7S1Y6K2-F1
#
_entry.id   AF-A0A7S1Y6K2-F1
#
_cell.length_a   1.000
_cell.length_b   1.000
_cell.length_c   1.000
_cell.angle_alpha   90.00
_cell.angle_beta   90.00
_cell.angle_gamma   90.00
#
_symmetry.space_group_name_H-M   'P 1'
#
loop_
_entity.id
_entity.type
_entity.pdbx_description
1 polymer ?
#
loop_
_entity_poly.entity_id
_entity_poly.type
_entity_poly.pdbx_seq_one_letter_code
_entity_poly.pdbx_strand_id
1 'polypeptide(L)'
;LMEQVNCYTTNGTMMMAYGELIHMFREGALAKPNGGYFDDDMDTWVTPSTFQLLLHLEPYLWQNFGWSTRVFYNCDNYALFGQIVPVCGHAYKAVPGKAVAAYPAIEMYIIQEISGEEQQG
;
A
#
# COMPACT_ATOMS: atom_id res chain seq x y z
N LEU A 1 15.85 -16.55 0.36
CA LEU A 1 14.51 -16.44 -0.28
C LEU A 1 13.93 -15.04 -0.12
N MET A 2 13.86 -14.47 1.09
CA MET A 2 13.59 -13.03 1.31
C MET A 2 14.59 -12.10 0.60
N GLU A 3 15.86 -12.52 0.51
CA GLU A 3 16.90 -11.78 -0.22
C GLU A 3 16.58 -11.64 -1.72
N GLN A 4 15.88 -12.60 -2.34
CA GLN A 4 15.51 -12.50 -3.76
C GLN A 4 14.31 -11.57 -4.01
N VAL A 5 13.47 -11.35 -2.99
CA VAL A 5 12.38 -10.35 -3.02
C VAL A 5 12.96 -8.94 -2.81
N ASN A 6 13.98 -8.80 -1.96
CA ASN A 6 14.70 -7.54 -1.72
C ASN A 6 15.70 -7.16 -2.83
N CYS A 7 16.11 -8.10 -3.69
CA CYS A 7 17.16 -7.89 -4.68
C CYS A 7 16.74 -7.11 -5.95
N TYR A 8 15.46 -6.78 -6.14
CA TYR A 8 15.03 -6.09 -7.37
C TYR A 8 15.19 -4.56 -7.37
N THR A 9 15.62 -3.96 -6.26
CA THR A 9 15.94 -2.53 -6.22
C THR A 9 16.90 -2.24 -5.09
N THR A 10 18.07 -1.72 -5.41
CA THR A 10 19.03 -1.11 -4.45
C THR A 10 18.46 0.12 -3.70
N ASN A 11 17.15 0.41 -3.80
CA ASN A 11 16.44 1.55 -3.21
C ASN A 11 14.90 1.34 -3.09
N GLY A 12 14.40 0.10 -3.13
CA GLY A 12 12.95 -0.14 -3.09
C GLY A 12 12.59 -1.05 -1.94
N THR A 13 11.92 -0.48 -0.95
CA THR A 13 11.20 -1.27 0.05
C THR A 13 9.73 -1.24 -0.37
N MET A 14 9.33 -2.24 -1.15
CA MET A 14 7.93 -2.61 -1.33
C MET A 14 7.75 -3.98 -0.67
N MET A 15 7.46 -3.96 0.62
CA MET A 15 7.15 -5.18 1.36
C MET A 15 5.62 -5.29 1.45
N MET A 16 5.08 -6.46 1.11
CA MET A 16 3.70 -6.83 1.40
C MET A 16 3.59 -7.16 2.89
N ALA A 17 2.53 -6.73 3.57
CA ALA A 17 2.44 -6.89 5.01
C ALA A 17 2.10 -8.32 5.46
N TYR A 18 1.92 -8.45 6.77
CA TYR A 18 1.92 -9.73 7.45
C TYR A 18 0.66 -10.58 7.14
N GLY A 19 -0.50 -9.96 6.95
CA GLY A 19 -1.77 -10.67 6.70
C GLY A 19 -1.73 -11.44 5.39
N GLU A 20 -1.29 -10.77 4.32
CA GLU A 20 -1.20 -11.34 2.99
C GLU A 20 -0.13 -12.44 2.93
N LEU A 21 0.99 -12.27 3.65
CA LEU A 21 2.02 -13.29 3.77
C LEU A 21 1.52 -14.55 4.47
N ILE A 22 0.66 -14.44 5.49
CA ILE A 22 0.01 -15.60 6.11
C ILE A 22 -0.81 -16.35 5.08
N HIS A 23 -1.63 -15.64 4.30
CA HIS A 23 -2.50 -16.26 3.30
C HIS A 23 -1.73 -16.89 2.14
N MET A 24 -0.66 -16.25 1.67
CA MET A 24 0.23 -16.87 0.70
C MET A 24 0.90 -18.13 1.24
N PHE A 25 1.30 -18.15 2.52
CA PHE A 25 1.95 -19.31 3.12
C PHE A 25 1.00 -20.49 3.35
N ARG A 26 -0.18 -20.23 3.93
CA ARG A 26 -1.12 -21.29 4.33
C ARG A 26 -2.06 -21.70 3.20
N GLU A 27 -2.50 -20.77 2.37
CA GLU A 27 -3.47 -21.02 1.28
C GLU A 27 -2.84 -21.02 -0.11
N GLY A 28 -1.62 -20.50 -0.27
CA GLY A 28 -0.94 -20.42 -1.57
C GLY A 28 -1.51 -19.36 -2.52
N ALA A 29 -2.42 -18.49 -2.04
CA ALA A 29 -3.09 -17.49 -2.85
C ALA A 29 -3.59 -16.30 -2.01
N LEU A 30 -3.76 -15.14 -2.66
CA LEU A 30 -4.39 -13.94 -2.07
C LEU A 30 -5.92 -13.90 -2.27
N ALA A 31 -6.43 -14.73 -3.21
CA ALA A 31 -7.83 -14.80 -3.54
C ALA A 31 -8.38 -16.22 -3.35
N LYS A 32 -9.64 -16.28 -2.91
CA LYS A 32 -10.43 -17.50 -2.78
C LYS A 32 -10.87 -17.98 -4.18
N PRO A 33 -11.13 -19.27 -4.37
CA PRO A 33 -11.62 -19.80 -5.65
C PRO A 33 -12.94 -19.22 -6.14
N ASN A 34 -13.74 -18.64 -5.24
CA ASN A 34 -15.01 -17.99 -5.57
C ASN A 34 -14.86 -16.53 -6.06
N GLY A 35 -13.62 -16.05 -6.24
CA GLY A 35 -13.33 -14.68 -6.70
C GLY A 35 -13.30 -13.63 -5.58
N GLY A 36 -13.58 -14.01 -4.33
CA GLY A 36 -13.38 -13.12 -3.17
C GLY A 36 -11.91 -13.11 -2.70
N TYR A 37 -11.54 -12.13 -1.89
CA TYR A 37 -10.21 -12.04 -1.29
C TYR A 37 -10.17 -12.64 0.12
N PHE A 38 -9.00 -13.05 0.59
CA PHE A 38 -8.83 -13.53 1.95
C PHE A 38 -8.87 -12.39 2.98
N ASP A 39 -8.21 -11.28 2.67
CA ASP A 39 -8.22 -10.03 3.44
C ASP A 39 -9.06 -8.93 2.78
N ASP A 40 -9.37 -7.90 3.58
CA ASP A 40 -10.14 -6.72 3.16
C ASP A 40 -9.25 -5.61 2.54
N ASP A 41 -7.95 -5.74 2.70
CA ASP A 41 -6.89 -4.80 2.33
C ASP A 41 -5.64 -5.55 1.83
N MET A 42 -4.75 -4.79 1.18
CA MET A 42 -3.39 -5.18 0.81
C MET A 42 -2.45 -4.11 1.36
N ASP A 43 -1.89 -4.37 2.54
CA ASP A 43 -0.93 -3.52 3.21
C ASP A 43 0.45 -3.64 2.54
N THR A 44 1.05 -2.49 2.23
CA THR A 44 2.39 -2.42 1.66
C THR A 44 3.19 -1.24 2.19
N TRP A 45 4.49 -1.45 2.36
CA TRP A 45 5.43 -0.36 2.60
C TRP A 45 5.84 0.27 1.28
N VAL A 46 6.01 1.59 1.25
CA VAL A 46 6.48 2.31 0.07
C VAL A 46 7.49 3.38 0.46
N THR A 47 8.51 3.57 -0.38
CA THR A 47 9.40 4.72 -0.25
C THR A 47 8.66 6.01 -0.64
N PRO A 48 9.12 7.20 -0.19
CA PRO A 48 8.50 8.47 -0.58
C PRO A 48 8.49 8.68 -2.10
N SER A 49 9.55 8.24 -2.79
CA SER A 49 9.65 8.34 -4.26
C SER A 49 8.64 7.44 -4.97
N THR A 50 8.48 6.20 -4.51
CA THR A 50 7.45 5.27 -5.02
C THR A 50 6.05 5.83 -4.76
N PHE A 51 5.81 6.37 -3.57
CA PHE A 51 4.53 6.99 -3.22
C PHE A 51 4.21 8.17 -4.14
N GLN A 52 5.16 9.07 -4.36
CA GLN A 52 5.01 10.18 -5.31
C GLN A 52 4.72 9.69 -6.72
N LEU A 53 5.41 8.65 -7.20
CA LEU A 53 5.14 8.06 -8.51
C LEU A 53 3.69 7.56 -8.61
N LEU A 54 3.18 6.87 -7.58
CA LEU A 54 1.80 6.36 -7.55
C LEU A 54 0.78 7.50 -7.60
N LEU A 55 1.03 8.62 -6.91
CA LEU A 55 0.18 9.82 -7.01
C LEU A 55 0.15 10.39 -8.44
N HIS A 56 1.30 10.41 -9.14
CA HIS A 56 1.34 10.86 -10.54
C HIS A 56 0.61 9.90 -11.50
N LEU A 57 0.47 8.63 -11.13
CA LEU A 57 -0.27 7.63 -11.92
C LEU A 57 -1.78 7.67 -11.68
N GLU A 58 -2.28 8.43 -10.70
CA GLU A 58 -3.72 8.49 -10.39
C GLU A 58 -4.60 8.79 -11.61
N PRO A 59 -4.28 9.75 -12.51
CA PRO A 59 -5.13 10.00 -13.68
C PRO A 59 -5.25 8.78 -14.60
N TYR A 60 -4.18 8.00 -14.73
CA TYR A 60 -4.18 6.75 -15.49
C TYR A 60 -5.02 5.68 -14.79
N LEU A 61 -4.87 5.53 -13.47
CA LEU A 61 -5.64 4.59 -12.65
C LEU A 61 -7.15 4.90 -12.70
N TRP A 62 -7.50 6.18 -12.66
CA TRP A 62 -8.87 6.65 -12.77
C TRP A 62 -9.46 6.33 -14.14
N GLN A 63 -8.78 6.71 -15.22
CA GLN A 63 -9.30 6.56 -16.58
C GLN A 63 -9.46 5.10 -17.01
N ASN A 64 -8.54 4.22 -16.60
CA ASN A 64 -8.52 2.84 -17.06
C ASN A 64 -9.24 1.86 -16.13
N PHE A 65 -9.28 2.16 -14.82
CA PHE A 65 -9.79 1.23 -13.82
C PHE A 65 -10.86 1.84 -12.90
N GLY A 66 -11.02 3.17 -12.87
CA GLY A 66 -11.91 3.86 -11.93
C GLY A 66 -11.37 3.88 -10.50
N TRP A 67 -10.04 3.79 -10.34
CA TRP A 67 -9.36 3.80 -9.05
C TRP A 67 -8.80 5.18 -8.75
N SER A 68 -8.83 5.60 -7.49
CA SER A 68 -8.31 6.88 -7.02
C SER A 68 -7.45 6.67 -5.78
N THR A 69 -6.53 7.60 -5.53
CA THR A 69 -5.65 7.58 -4.38
C THR A 69 -6.13 8.58 -3.34
N ARG A 70 -6.27 8.15 -2.09
CA ARG A 70 -6.46 9.05 -0.95
C ARG A 70 -5.23 9.06 -0.07
N VAL A 71 -4.85 10.22 0.42
CA VAL A 71 -3.67 10.43 1.26
C VAL A 71 -4.10 11.08 2.56
N PHE A 72 -3.61 10.54 3.66
CA PHE A 72 -3.84 11.07 4.99
C PHE A 72 -2.57 11.74 5.48
N TYR A 73 -2.69 13.01 5.87
CA TYR A 73 -1.60 13.84 6.34
C TYR A 73 -1.82 14.25 7.80
N ASN A 74 -0.73 14.48 8.54
CA ASN A 74 -0.78 15.11 9.86
C ASN A 74 -0.86 16.64 9.75
N CYS A 75 -0.91 17.33 10.90
CA CYS A 75 -0.96 18.79 10.96
C CYS A 75 0.29 19.48 10.39
N ASP A 76 1.40 18.74 10.28
CA ASP A 76 2.68 19.22 9.75
C ASP A 76 2.86 18.87 8.27
N ASN A 77 1.79 18.41 7.59
CA ASN A 77 1.75 18.01 6.18
C ASN A 77 2.62 16.79 5.81
N TYR A 78 2.99 15.95 6.78
CA TYR A 78 3.59 14.65 6.48
C TYR A 78 2.51 13.66 6.10
N ALA A 79 2.68 13.02 4.96
CA ALA A 79 1.86 11.88 4.56
C ALA A 79 2.13 10.72 5.53
N LEU A 80 1.11 10.31 6.27
CA LEU A 80 1.17 9.21 7.22
C LEU A 80 0.85 7.88 6.54
N PHE A 81 -0.06 7.93 5.56
CA PHE A 81 -0.73 6.76 5.02
C PHE A 81 -1.42 7.12 3.71
N GLY A 82 -1.43 6.21 2.74
CA GLY A 82 -2.21 6.36 1.52
C GLY A 82 -2.98 5.10 1.16
N GLN A 83 -4.05 5.22 0.41
CA GLN A 83 -4.82 4.08 -0.08
C GLN A 83 -5.20 4.27 -1.54
N ILE A 84 -4.96 3.24 -2.35
CA ILE A 84 -5.53 3.15 -3.70
C ILE A 84 -6.80 2.34 -3.62
N VAL A 85 -7.92 2.93 -4.05
CA VAL A 85 -9.25 2.35 -3.89
C VAL A 85 -10.07 2.44 -5.18
N PRO A 86 -10.88 1.42 -5.52
CA PRO A 86 -11.89 1.56 -6.57
C PRO A 86 -12.97 2.55 -6.09
N VAL A 87 -13.27 3.60 -6.84
CA VAL A 87 -14.24 4.59 -6.38
C VAL A 87 -15.67 4.04 -6.38
N CYS A 88 -15.99 3.18 -7.34
CA CYS A 88 -17.26 2.44 -7.35
C CYS A 88 -17.26 1.36 -6.25
N GLY A 89 -18.23 1.41 -5.34
CA GLY A 89 -18.37 0.45 -4.26
C GLY A 89 -17.59 0.80 -2.99
N HIS A 90 -16.93 1.96 -2.94
CA HIS A 90 -16.33 2.52 -1.73
C HIS A 90 -17.18 3.63 -1.13
N ALA A 91 -17.47 3.54 0.17
CA ALA A 91 -17.97 4.67 0.93
C ALA A 91 -16.81 5.63 1.22
N TYR A 92 -16.92 6.90 0.80
CA TYR A 92 -15.99 7.94 1.18
C TYR A 92 -15.99 8.11 2.71
N LYS A 93 -14.81 8.10 3.32
CA LYS A 93 -14.62 8.38 4.75
C LYS A 93 -13.68 9.57 4.89
N ALA A 94 -14.08 10.55 5.69
CA ALA A 94 -13.30 11.76 5.95
C ALA A 94 -12.14 11.54 6.95
N VAL A 95 -12.14 10.40 7.64
CA VAL A 95 -11.12 10.03 8.64
C VAL A 95 -10.49 8.69 8.28
N PRO A 96 -9.22 8.44 8.67
CA PRO A 96 -8.58 7.15 8.49
C PRO A 96 -9.43 6.03 9.12
N GLY A 97 -9.52 4.90 8.43
CA GLY A 97 -10.21 3.72 8.92
C GLY A 97 -10.40 2.69 7.83
N LYS A 98 -10.79 1.47 8.24
CA LYS A 98 -10.93 0.33 7.32
C LYS A 98 -11.69 0.71 6.06
N ALA A 99 -11.06 0.43 4.93
CA ALA A 99 -11.67 0.56 3.63
C ALA A 99 -12.78 -0.50 3.52
N VAL A 100 -13.98 -0.11 3.07
CA VAL A 100 -15.07 -1.07 2.78
C VAL A 100 -15.32 -1.01 1.29
N ALA A 101 -15.10 -2.13 0.61
CA ALA A 101 -14.87 -2.18 -0.82
C ALA A 101 -15.39 -3.48 -1.44
N ALA A 102 -15.65 -3.45 -2.76
CA ALA A 102 -15.80 -4.68 -3.54
C ALA A 102 -14.45 -5.39 -3.81
N TYR A 103 -13.36 -4.63 -3.79
CA TYR A 103 -11.99 -5.13 -3.98
C TYR A 103 -11.08 -4.57 -2.88
N PRO A 104 -10.13 -5.33 -2.35
CA PRO A 104 -9.26 -4.86 -1.29
C PRO A 104 -8.58 -3.54 -1.65
N ALA A 105 -8.55 -2.62 -0.68
CA ALA A 105 -7.78 -1.40 -0.84
C ALA A 105 -6.29 -1.74 -0.81
N ILE A 106 -5.49 -1.06 -1.63
CA ILE A 106 -4.03 -1.14 -1.50
C ILE A 106 -3.63 -0.05 -0.50
N GLU A 107 -3.25 -0.48 0.69
CA GLU A 107 -2.85 0.35 1.82
C GLU A 107 -1.34 0.59 1.78
N MET A 108 -0.91 1.85 1.76
CA MET A 108 0.48 2.25 1.56
C MET A 108 1.01 2.98 2.79
N TYR A 109 1.94 2.34 3.50
CA TYR A 109 2.67 2.94 4.61
C TYR A 109 3.99 3.50 4.10
N ILE A 110 4.12 4.82 4.19
CA ILE A 110 5.30 5.51 3.66
C ILE A 110 6.42 5.35 4.67
N ILE A 111 7.48 4.67 4.27
CA ILE A 111 8.66 4.44 5.11
C ILE A 111 9.83 5.23 4.57
N GLN A 112 10.52 5.92 5.48
CA GLN A 112 11.76 6.60 5.18
C GLN A 112 12.88 5.88 5.92
N GLU A 113 13.91 5.46 5.19
CA GLU A 113 15.14 4.97 5.81
C GLU A 113 15.78 6.14 6.56
N ILE A 114 15.89 6.01 7.88
CA ILE A 114 16.68 6.92 8.69
C ILE A 114 18.07 6.30 8.72
N SER A 115 18.98 6.79 7.88
CA SER A 115 20.40 6.43 7.98
C SER A 115 20.92 7.00 9.31
N GLY A 116 21.08 6.13 10.29
CA GLY A 116 21.73 6.48 11.55
C GLY A 116 23.21 6.73 11.29
N GLU A 117 23.59 7.96 10.98
CA GLU A 117 24.93 8.41 11.34
C GLU A 117 24.94 8.50 12.88
N GLU A 118 25.50 7.49 13.53
CA GLU A 118 26.02 7.65 14.89
C GLU A 118 26.98 8.84 14.86
N GLN A 119 26.52 10.01 15.30
CA GLN A 119 27.43 11.07 15.71
C GLN A 119 28.19 10.55 16.92
N GLN A 120 29.35 9.94 16.67
CA GLN A 120 30.37 9.71 17.70
C GLN A 120 30.89 11.09 18.13
N GLY A 121 30.26 11.64 19.17
CA GLY A 121 30.74 12.79 19.94
C GLY A 121 31.38 12.34 21.25
#